data_AF-A0A1J1JHG6-F1
#
_entry.id   AF-A0A1J1JHG6-F1
#
_cell.length_a   1.000
_cell.length_b   1.000
_cell.length_c   1.000
_cell.angle_alpha   90.00
_cell.angle_beta   90.00
_cell.angle_gamma   90.00
#
_symmetry.space_group_name_H-M   'P 1'
#
loop_
_entity.id
_entity.type
_entity.pdbx_description
1 polymer ?
#
loop_
_entity_poly.entity_id
_entity_poly.type
_entity_poly.pdbx_seq_one_letter_code
_entity_poly.pdbx_strand_id
1 'polypeptide(L)'
;MIKGIVNADFEAIISLSICDSDGKVYTQDAIIDTGFNGWLSLLNVTVDEIQRDPLKYLRQVEAGETIVIVRSDQAIAEIRPIASSKHKQLRPFGLCAGEFTVPNDFDAPLPEDLLSAFEGK
;
A
#
# COMPACT_ATOMS: atom_id res chain seq x y z
N MET A 1 12.36 -7.07 -10.30
CA MET A 1 11.14 -6.32 -9.93
C MET A 1 11.14 -5.06 -10.77
N ILE A 2 10.27 -4.97 -11.79
CA ILE A 2 10.14 -3.79 -12.64
C ILE A 2 9.22 -2.80 -11.90
N LYS A 3 9.67 -1.56 -11.70
CA LYS A 3 8.86 -0.49 -11.10
C LYS A 3 8.53 0.51 -12.21
N GLY A 4 7.24 0.68 -12.49
CA GLY A 4 6.71 1.63 -13.48
C GLY A 4 5.88 2.71 -12.82
N ILE A 5 5.56 3.76 -13.58
CA ILE A 5 4.65 4.83 -13.17
C ILE A 5 3.38 4.64 -14.01
N VAL A 6 2.23 4.55 -13.34
CA VAL A 6 0.93 4.49 -14.01
C VAL A 6 0.33 5.88 -13.95
N ASN A 7 -0.01 6.43 -15.12
CA ASN A 7 -0.84 7.62 -15.22
C ASN A 7 -2.29 7.16 -15.43
N ALA A 8 -3.27 7.84 -14.84
CA ALA A 8 -4.67 7.41 -14.88
C ALA A 8 -5.26 7.37 -16.31
N ASP A 9 -4.63 8.10 -17.24
CA ASP A 9 -5.11 8.30 -18.61
C ASP A 9 -4.36 7.48 -19.68
N PHE A 10 -3.27 6.77 -19.33
CA PHE A 10 -2.42 6.05 -20.29
C PHE A 10 -2.03 4.64 -19.82
N GLU A 11 -1.74 3.75 -20.78
CA GLU A 11 -1.19 2.39 -20.55
C GLU A 11 0.07 2.44 -19.66
N ALA A 12 0.35 1.36 -18.92
CA ALA A 12 1.47 1.33 -17.97
C ALA A 12 2.81 1.65 -18.68
N ILE A 13 3.49 2.70 -18.22
CA ILE A 13 4.79 3.14 -18.76
C ILE A 13 5.91 2.73 -17.80
N ILE A 14 6.95 2.12 -18.35
CA ILE A 14 8.21 1.89 -17.64
C ILE A 14 9.34 2.64 -18.33
N SER A 15 10.29 3.16 -17.55
CA SER A 15 11.49 3.77 -18.11
C SER A 15 12.55 2.68 -18.31
N LEU A 16 12.97 2.48 -19.56
CA LEU A 16 14.02 1.55 -19.94
C LEU A 16 15.36 2.30 -20.09
N SER A 17 16.43 1.74 -19.52
CA SER A 17 17.80 2.13 -19.87
C SER A 17 18.25 1.33 -21.08
N ILE A 18 18.45 1.99 -22.20
CA ILE A 18 18.92 1.39 -23.46
C ILE A 18 20.37 1.80 -23.67
N CYS A 19 21.22 0.85 -24.07
CA CYS A 19 22.62 1.09 -24.41
C CYS A 19 22.78 0.98 -25.93
N ASP A 20 23.41 1.97 -26.57
CA ASP A 20 23.76 1.87 -28.00
C ASP A 20 25.03 1.05 -28.24
N SER A 21 25.39 0.88 -29.51
CA SER A 21 26.60 0.18 -29.95
C SER A 21 27.90 0.85 -29.48
N ASP A 22 27.84 2.13 -29.12
CA ASP A 22 28.98 2.92 -28.63
C ASP A 22 29.08 2.90 -27.09
N GLY A 23 28.20 2.15 -26.41
CA GLY A 23 28.19 1.99 -24.96
C GLY A 23 27.51 3.15 -24.20
N LYS A 24 26.85 4.06 -24.91
CA LYS A 24 26.15 5.19 -24.30
C LYS A 24 24.74 4.76 -23.88
N VAL A 25 24.42 5.04 -22.62
CA VAL A 25 23.10 4.70 -22.04
C VAL A 25 22.16 5.88 -22.13
N TYR A 26 20.95 5.64 -22.63
CA TYR A 26 19.84 6.60 -22.69
C TYR A 26 18.61 6.01 -22.01
N THR A 27 17.77 6.90 -21.48
CA THR A 27 16.49 6.50 -20.88
C THR A 27 15.40 6.73 -21.91
N GLN A 28 14.59 5.71 -22.15
CA GLN A 28 13.46 5.76 -23.07
C GLN A 28 12.23 5.22 -22.36
N ASP A 29 11.15 5.99 -22.39
CA ASP A 29 9.86 5.52 -21.93
C ASP A 29 9.32 4.49 -22.92
N ALA A 30 8.88 3.35 -22.39
CA ALA A 30 8.29 2.26 -23.13
C ALA A 30 6.88 1.98 -22.62
N ILE A 31 5.93 1.94 -23.56
CA ILE A 31 4.56 1.50 -23.32
C ILE A 31 4.58 -0.02 -23.22
N ILE A 32 4.08 -0.56 -22.12
CA ILE A 32 3.91 -1.99 -21.99
C ILE A 32 2.58 -2.39 -22.61
N ASP A 33 2.63 -2.81 -23.86
CA ASP A 33 1.56 -3.61 -24.46
C ASP A 33 1.56 -4.98 -23.76
N THR A 34 0.85 -5.07 -22.65
CA THR A 34 0.67 -6.32 -21.91
C THR A 34 -0.23 -7.32 -22.67
N GLY A 35 -0.74 -6.98 -23.86
CA GLY A 35 -1.89 -7.67 -24.45
C GLY A 35 -3.16 -7.57 -23.59
N PHE A 36 -3.11 -6.73 -22.55
CA PHE A 36 -4.12 -6.55 -21.53
C PHE A 36 -4.53 -5.08 -21.56
N ASN A 37 -5.47 -4.76 -22.45
CA ASN A 37 -6.15 -3.47 -22.51
C ASN A 37 -7.17 -3.28 -21.36
N GLY A 38 -7.03 -4.06 -20.28
CA GLY A 38 -7.74 -3.82 -19.05
C GLY A 38 -7.10 -2.63 -18.37
N TRP A 39 -7.87 -1.57 -18.18
CA TRP A 39 -7.73 -0.70 -17.02
C TRP A 39 -7.18 -1.53 -15.83
N LEU A 40 -6.38 -0.92 -14.96
CA LEU A 40 -6.22 -1.38 -13.57
C LEU A 40 -7.57 -1.28 -12.80
N SER A 41 -8.69 -1.56 -13.47
CA SER A 41 -10.01 -1.73 -12.93
C SER A 41 -9.99 -3.03 -12.17
N LEU A 42 -10.22 -2.89 -10.86
CA LEU A 42 -10.71 -3.97 -10.03
C LEU A 42 -11.84 -4.70 -10.77
N LEU A 43 -11.88 -6.02 -10.63
CA LEU A 43 -12.90 -6.85 -11.29
C LEU A 43 -14.28 -6.42 -10.77
N ASN A 44 -15.10 -5.78 -11.61
CA ASN A 44 -16.47 -5.43 -11.27
C ASN A 44 -17.37 -6.64 -11.46
N VAL A 45 -18.07 -7.05 -10.42
CA VAL A 45 -18.98 -8.19 -10.42
C VAL A 45 -20.33 -7.76 -9.86
N THR A 46 -21.40 -8.11 -10.55
CA THR A 46 -22.76 -7.83 -10.08
C THR A 46 -23.15 -8.72 -8.92
N VAL A 47 -24.13 -8.27 -8.12
CA VAL A 47 -24.69 -9.09 -7.03
C VAL A 47 -25.23 -10.42 -7.55
N ASP A 48 -25.89 -10.43 -8.71
CA ASP A 48 -26.44 -11.64 -9.34
C ASP A 48 -25.34 -12.63 -9.77
N GLU A 49 -24.20 -12.15 -10.27
CA GLU A 49 -23.07 -13.00 -10.64
C GLU A 49 -22.43 -13.66 -9.42
N ILE A 50 -22.24 -12.91 -8.33
CA ILE A 50 -21.72 -13.46 -7.07
C ILE A 50 -22.67 -14.52 -6.50
N GLN A 51 -23.99 -14.31 -6.59
CA GLN A 51 -24.97 -15.28 -6.08
C GLN A 51 -24.96 -16.61 -6.86
N ARG A 52 -24.61 -16.58 -8.16
CA ARG A 52 -24.55 -17.79 -9.00
C ARG A 52 -23.34 -18.68 -8.68
N ASP A 53 -22.17 -18.09 -8.47
CA ASP A 53 -20.94 -18.83 -8.16
C ASP A 53 -20.03 -18.07 -7.18
N PRO A 54 -20.39 -18.02 -5.88
CA PRO A 54 -19.63 -17.26 -4.90
C PRO A 54 -18.23 -17.84 -4.66
N LEU A 55 -18.05 -19.15 -4.82
CA LEU A 55 -16.77 -19.83 -4.57
C LEU A 55 -15.72 -19.50 -5.63
N LYS A 56 -16.12 -19.26 -6.89
CA LYS A 56 -15.20 -18.76 -7.93
C LYS A 56 -14.54 -17.45 -7.51
N TYR A 57 -15.33 -16.48 -7.08
CA TYR A 57 -14.83 -15.15 -6.71
C TYR A 57 -14.02 -15.17 -5.41
N LEU A 58 -14.42 -16.00 -4.44
CA LEU A 58 -13.61 -16.18 -3.22
C LEU A 58 -12.22 -16.77 -3.53
N ARG A 59 -12.10 -17.73 -4.44
CA ARG A 59 -10.80 -18.28 -4.86
C ARG A 59 -9.90 -17.23 -5.52
N GLN A 60 -10.48 -16.32 -6.31
CA GLN A 60 -9.75 -15.19 -6.89
C GLN A 60 -9.24 -14.23 -5.81
N VAL A 61 -10.07 -13.93 -4.83
CA VAL A 61 -9.67 -13.14 -3.66
C VAL A 61 -8.57 -13.84 -2.86
N GLU A 62 -8.66 -15.15 -2.66
CA GLU A 62 -7.60 -15.93 -2.00
C GLU A 62 -6.27 -15.89 -2.78
N ALA A 63 -6.33 -15.80 -4.11
CA ALA A 63 -5.16 -15.67 -4.98
C ALA A 63 -4.52 -14.26 -4.95
N GLY A 64 -5.14 -13.29 -4.28
CA GLY A 64 -4.63 -11.93 -4.14
C GLY A 64 -5.39 -10.87 -4.94
N GLU A 65 -6.45 -11.26 -5.68
CA GLU A 65 -7.26 -10.31 -6.44
C GLU A 65 -8.20 -9.50 -5.54
N THR A 66 -8.53 -8.28 -5.95
CA THR A 66 -9.56 -7.45 -5.31
C THR A 66 -10.72 -7.27 -6.29
N ILE A 67 -11.93 -7.50 -5.79
CA ILE A 67 -13.17 -7.54 -6.56
C ILE A 67 -14.08 -6.43 -6.06
N VAL A 68 -14.65 -5.65 -6.96
CA VAL A 68 -15.66 -4.63 -6.66
C VAL A 68 -17.04 -5.23 -6.94
N ILE A 69 -17.93 -5.14 -5.96
CA ILE A 69 -19.32 -5.53 -6.12
C ILE A 69 -20.11 -4.32 -6.62
N VAL A 70 -20.80 -4.48 -7.74
CA VAL A 70 -21.67 -3.46 -8.33
C VAL A 70 -23.15 -3.85 -8.23
N ARG A 71 -24.01 -2.87 -7.99
CA ARG A 71 -25.47 -2.99 -8.06
C ARG A 71 -26.00 -1.77 -8.81
N SER A 72 -26.77 -2.00 -9.88
CA SER A 72 -27.35 -0.92 -10.70
C SER A 72 -26.29 0.09 -11.17
N ASP A 73 -25.17 -0.42 -11.71
CA ASP A 73 -24.01 0.35 -12.18
C ASP A 73 -23.29 1.21 -11.12
N GLN A 74 -23.62 1.01 -9.85
CA GLN A 74 -22.95 1.67 -8.72
C GLN A 74 -22.13 0.66 -7.93
N ALA A 75 -20.85 0.97 -7.67
CA ALA A 75 -20.01 0.21 -6.77
C ALA A 75 -20.55 0.33 -5.33
N ILE A 76 -20.80 -0.81 -4.68
CA ILE A 76 -21.40 -0.88 -3.34
C ILE A 76 -20.48 -1.52 -2.28
N ALA A 77 -19.52 -2.34 -2.69
CA ALA A 77 -18.61 -3.02 -1.78
C ALA A 77 -17.35 -3.49 -2.51
N GLU A 78 -16.33 -3.84 -1.74
CA GLU A 78 -15.11 -4.48 -2.21
C GLU A 78 -14.85 -5.75 -1.41
N ILE A 79 -14.46 -6.83 -2.10
CA ILE A 79 -13.92 -8.04 -1.48
C ILE A 79 -12.43 -8.08 -1.81
N ARG A 80 -11.60 -8.09 -0.77
CA ARG A 80 -10.15 -8.10 -0.88
C ARG A 80 -9.54 -9.21 -0.04
N PRO A 81 -8.31 -9.66 -0.36
CA PRO A 81 -7.62 -10.65 0.44
C PRO A 81 -7.39 -10.09 1.83
N ILE A 82 -7.60 -10.92 2.86
CA ILE A 82 -7.16 -10.54 4.20
C ILE A 82 -5.64 -10.61 4.18
N ALA A 83 -4.99 -9.44 4.32
CA ALA A 83 -3.55 -9.35 4.45
C ALA A 83 -3.10 -10.31 5.56
N SER A 84 -2.42 -11.40 5.18
CA SER A 84 -1.89 -12.33 6.15
C SER A 84 -0.84 -11.56 6.94
N SER A 85 -1.08 -11.38 8.24
CA SER A 85 -0.16 -10.72 9.16
C SER A 85 1.16 -11.48 9.36
N LYS A 86 1.53 -12.37 8.44
CA LYS A 86 2.81 -13.09 8.43
C LYS A 86 4.00 -12.13 8.28
N HIS A 87 3.75 -10.91 7.78
CA HIS A 87 4.66 -9.78 7.89
C HIS A 87 4.05 -8.69 8.76
N LYS A 88 3.76 -9.01 10.03
CA LYS A 88 3.62 -7.98 11.05
C LYS A 88 4.99 -7.33 11.15
N GLN A 89 5.19 -6.26 10.39
CA GLN A 89 6.39 -5.43 10.48
C GLN A 89 6.58 -5.15 11.97
N LEU A 90 7.76 -5.50 12.51
CA LEU A 90 8.03 -5.30 13.93
C LEU A 90 7.73 -3.84 14.26
N ARG A 91 7.00 -3.61 15.35
CA ARG A 91 6.73 -2.23 15.77
C ARG A 91 8.07 -1.53 15.90
N PRO A 92 8.26 -0.37 15.23
CA PRO A 92 9.50 0.37 15.39
C PRO A 92 9.67 0.71 16.87
N PHE A 93 10.84 0.41 17.41
CA PHE A 93 11.24 0.76 18.77
C PHE A 93 12.22 1.93 18.72
N GLY A 94 12.35 2.67 19.83
CA GLY A 94 13.29 3.79 19.91
C GLY A 94 12.90 5.00 19.06
N LEU A 95 11.61 5.27 18.87
CA LEU A 95 11.13 6.45 18.13
C LEU A 95 11.64 7.76 18.75
N CYS A 96 11.89 7.78 20.06
CA CYS A 96 12.46 8.90 20.80
C CYS A 96 13.92 8.65 21.23
N ALA A 97 14.66 7.78 20.53
CA ALA A 97 16.05 7.48 20.88
C ALA A 97 16.90 8.77 20.80
N GLY A 98 17.52 9.14 21.92
CA GLY A 98 18.34 10.35 22.04
C GLY A 98 17.58 11.62 22.41
N GLU A 99 16.25 11.59 22.48
CA GLU A 99 15.45 12.75 22.92
C GLU A 99 15.43 12.90 24.45
N PHE A 100 15.67 11.81 25.19
CA PHE A 100 15.73 11.82 26.65
C PHE A 100 17.06 11.24 27.14
N THR A 101 17.71 11.97 28.04
CA THR A 101 18.87 11.48 28.79
C THR A 101 18.45 11.27 30.23
N VAL A 102 18.62 10.05 30.74
CA VAL A 102 18.33 9.73 32.14
C VAL A 102 19.26 10.56 33.04
N PRO A 103 18.73 11.38 33.97
CA PRO A 103 19.54 12.12 34.93
C PRO A 103 20.36 11.18 35.82
N ASN A 104 21.45 11.70 36.42
CA ASN A 104 22.29 10.93 37.33
C ASN A 104 21.53 10.44 38.58
N ASP A 105 20.51 11.20 39.00
CA ASP A 105 19.59 10.84 40.07
C ASP A 105 18.17 10.84 39.51
N PHE A 106 17.69 9.64 39.17
CA PHE A 106 16.35 9.45 38.62
C PHE A 106 15.25 9.56 39.68
N ASP A 107 15.61 9.32 40.95
CA ASP A 107 14.67 9.36 42.08
C ASP A 107 14.54 10.77 42.67
N ALA A 108 15.31 11.74 42.16
CA ALA A 108 15.18 13.15 42.50
C ALA A 108 13.76 13.68 42.18
N PRO A 109 13.23 14.63 42.97
CA PRO A 109 11.93 15.21 42.69
C PRO A 109 11.90 15.89 41.32
N LEU A 110 10.73 15.90 40.68
CA LEU A 110 10.52 16.62 39.43
C LEU A 110 10.80 18.12 39.62
N PRO A 111 11.30 18.82 38.59
CA PRO A 111 11.34 20.27 38.56
C PRO A 111 9.99 20.91 38.92
N GLU A 112 10.01 22.00 39.67
CA GLU A 112 8.82 22.65 40.24
C GLU A 112 7.78 23.06 39.18
N ASP A 113 8.24 23.48 38.01
CA ASP A 113 7.41 23.85 36.86
C ASP A 113 6.67 22.64 36.27
N LEU A 114 7.34 21.50 36.15
CA LEU A 114 6.71 20.24 35.73
C LEU A 114 5.77 19.73 36.81
N LEU A 115 6.17 19.76 38.08
CA LEU A 115 5.32 19.33 39.20
C LEU A 115 4.01 20.14 39.24
N SER A 116 4.10 21.46 39.10
CA SER A 116 2.93 22.36 39.06
C SER A 116 1.99 22.04 37.89
N ALA A 117 2.54 21.73 36.71
CA ALA A 117 1.76 21.33 35.54
C ALA A 117 0.99 20.01 35.75
N PHE A 118 1.58 19.04 36.48
CA PHE A 118 0.90 17.79 36.84
C PHE A 118 -0.15 17.99 37.94
N GLU A 119 0.11 18.88 38.89
CA GLU A 119 -0.79 19.18 40.01
C GLU A 119 -1.90 20.19 39.68
N GLY A 120 -1.87 20.78 38.48
CA GLY A 120 -2.87 21.75 38.02
C GLY A 120 -2.87 23.06 38.81
N LYS A 121 -1.69 23.47 39.31
CA LYS A 121 -1.48 24.72 40.06
C LYS A 121 -0.98 25.84 39.15
#